data_AF-A0A5F9DE99-F1
#
_entry.id   AF-A0A5F9DE99-F1
#
_cell.length_a   1.000
_cell.length_b   1.000
_cell.length_c   1.000
_cell.angle_alpha   90.00
_cell.angle_beta   90.00
_cell.angle_gamma   90.00
#
_symmetry.space_group_name_H-M   'P 1'
#
loop_
_entity.id
_entity.type
_entity.pdbx_description
1 polymer ?
#
loop_
_entity_poly.entity_id
_entity_poly.type
_entity_poly.pdbx_seq_one_letter_code
_entity_poly.pdbx_strand_id
1 'polypeptide(L)'
;MEAEREFLQRSAYPELRIFCQKHGLVFEAVDLRWGIREPEATALLTPDLCLEELGRCQQTSTGPAFVVSLLGGAAKSATRLP
;
A
#
# COMPACT_ATOMS: atom_id res chain seq x y z
N MET A 1 -9.63 -1.49 9.99
CA MET A 1 -8.95 -1.73 8.70
C MET A 1 -9.87 -2.08 7.55
N GLU A 2 -10.90 -2.93 7.72
CA GLU A 2 -11.80 -3.26 6.58
C GLU A 2 -12.47 -2.02 5.96
N ALA A 3 -13.04 -1.13 6.78
CA ALA A 3 -13.66 0.11 6.30
C ALA A 3 -12.66 1.07 5.61
N GLU A 4 -11.41 1.11 6.07
CA GLU A 4 -10.37 1.96 5.47
C GLU A 4 -9.93 1.40 4.12
N ARG A 5 -9.80 0.07 4.02
CA ARG A 5 -9.53 -0.64 2.78
C ARG A 5 -10.66 -0.44 1.78
N GLU A 6 -11.91 -0.60 2.21
CA GLU A 6 -13.07 -0.38 1.36
C GLU A 6 -13.09 1.05 0.82
N PHE A 7 -12.82 2.05 1.67
CA PHE A 7 -12.70 3.43 1.24
C PHE A 7 -11.59 3.64 0.20
N LEU A 8 -10.41 3.04 0.42
CA LEU A 8 -9.30 3.13 -0.54
C LEU A 8 -9.69 2.52 -1.89
N GLN A 9 -10.32 1.34 -1.89
CA GLN A 9 -10.73 0.64 -3.10
C GLN A 9 -11.85 1.35 -3.86
N ARG A 10 -12.87 1.87 -3.16
CA ARG A 10 -14.05 2.47 -3.78
C ARG A 10 -13.85 3.92 -4.18
N SER A 11 -13.00 4.66 -3.47
CA SER A 11 -12.87 6.10 -3.65
C SER A 11 -11.45 6.51 -4.09
N ALA A 12 -10.41 6.17 -3.32
CA ALA A 12 -9.07 6.72 -3.56
C ALA A 12 -8.35 6.10 -4.77
N TYR A 13 -8.36 4.77 -4.91
CA TYR A 13 -7.63 4.06 -5.97
C TYR A 13 -8.13 4.40 -7.38
N PRO A 14 -9.45 4.55 -7.65
CA PRO A 14 -9.93 5.02 -8.95
C PRO A 14 -9.35 6.39 -9.35
N GLU A 15 -9.31 7.35 -8.43
CA GLU A 15 -8.76 8.68 -8.68
C GLU A 15 -7.25 8.63 -8.95
N LEU A 16 -6.50 7.87 -8.15
CA LEU A 16 -5.06 7.68 -8.34
C LEU A 16 -4.73 6.99 -9.67
N ARG A 17 -5.53 5.99 -10.08
CA ARG A 17 -5.38 5.34 -11.39
C ARG A 17 -5.54 6.33 -12.53
N ILE A 18 -6.57 7.17 -12.50
CA ILE A 18 -6.79 8.20 -13.52
C ILE A 18 -5.62 9.19 -13.52
N PHE A 19 -5.15 9.61 -12.36
CA PHE A 19 -4.01 10.51 -12.24
C PHE A 19 -2.73 9.91 -12.84
N CYS A 20 -2.38 8.68 -12.49
CA CYS A 20 -1.21 7.98 -13.03
C CYS A 20 -1.32 7.79 -14.55
N GLN A 21 -2.48 7.36 -15.06
CA GLN A 21 -2.71 7.19 -16.49
C GLN A 21 -2.51 8.49 -17.28
N LYS A 22 -2.95 9.63 -16.75
CA LYS A 22 -2.71 10.95 -17.37
C LYS A 22 -1.22 11.30 -17.51
N HIS A 23 -0.38 10.71 -16.67
CA HIS A 23 1.07 10.91 -16.70
C HIS A 23 1.83 9.75 -17.36
N GLY A 24 1.12 8.81 -18.01
CA GLY A 24 1.74 7.63 -18.62
C GLY A 24 2.28 6.61 -17.62
N LEU A 25 1.81 6.66 -16.36
CA LEU A 25 2.21 5.76 -15.28
C LEU A 25 1.13 4.70 -15.02
N VAL A 26 1.58 3.55 -14.50
CA VAL A 26 0.69 2.50 -13.96
C VAL A 26 0.58 2.70 -12.46
N PHE A 27 -0.64 2.60 -11.93
CA PHE A 27 -0.90 2.59 -10.50
C PHE A 27 -1.03 1.16 -10.00
N GLU A 28 -0.24 0.80 -9.00
CA GLU A 28 -0.29 -0.49 -8.31
C GLU A 28 -0.46 -0.26 -6.80
N ALA A 29 -1.35 -1.04 -6.17
CA ALA A 29 -1.57 -1.02 -4.74
C ALA A 29 -1.22 -2.40 -4.15
N VAL A 30 -0.35 -2.42 -3.16
CA VAL A 30 0.09 -3.64 -2.46
C VAL A 30 -0.38 -3.57 -1.01
N ASP A 31 -1.20 -4.54 -0.59
CA ASP A 31 -1.65 -4.69 0.79
C ASP A 31 -0.96 -5.90 1.43
N LEU A 32 0.02 -5.64 2.29
CA LEU A 32 0.82 -6.67 2.97
C LEU A 32 0.02 -7.48 4.01
N ARG A 33 -1.21 -7.07 4.32
CA ARG A 33 -2.09 -7.72 5.31
C ARG A 33 -3.21 -8.53 4.67
N TRP A 34 -3.45 -8.39 3.37
CA TRP A 34 -4.58 -9.02 2.70
C TRP A 34 -4.28 -10.47 2.32
N GLY A 35 -5.21 -11.38 2.63
CA GLY A 35 -5.11 -12.79 2.25
C GLY A 35 -4.36 -13.69 3.22
N ILE A 36 -3.92 -13.18 4.38
CA ILE A 36 -3.26 -13.97 5.42
C ILE A 36 -4.28 -14.32 6.52
N ARG A 37 -4.41 -15.60 6.89
CA ARG A 37 -5.33 -16.03 7.97
C ARG A 37 -4.70 -15.66 9.33
N GLU A 38 -5.53 -15.30 10.30
CA GLU A 38 -5.10 -14.70 11.57
C GLU A 38 -3.93 -15.38 12.34
N PRO A 39 -3.79 -16.72 12.41
CA PRO A 39 -2.63 -17.33 13.08
C PRO A 39 -1.32 -17.28 12.26
N GLU A 40 -1.40 -17.07 10.95
CA GLU A 40 -0.26 -16.95 10.02
C GLU A 40 0.14 -15.47 9.82
N ALA A 41 -0.77 -14.55 10.12
CA ALA A 41 -0.56 -13.10 10.03
C ALA A 41 0.58 -12.65 10.94
N THR A 42 0.72 -13.22 12.14
CA THR A 42 1.80 -12.87 13.07
C THR A 42 3.19 -13.25 12.54
N ALA A 43 3.28 -14.25 11.64
CA ALA A 43 4.54 -14.72 11.07
C ALA A 43 4.91 -14.02 9.74
N LEU A 44 3.93 -13.70 8.89
CA LEU A 44 4.16 -12.93 7.65
C LEU A 44 4.17 -11.40 7.88
N LEU A 45 3.62 -10.89 8.98
CA LEU A 45 3.70 -9.48 9.35
C LEU A 45 4.94 -9.15 10.19
N THR A 46 6.02 -9.92 10.02
CA THR A 46 7.30 -9.50 10.56
C THR A 46 7.77 -8.22 9.85
N PRO A 47 8.40 -7.28 10.59
CA PRO A 47 8.94 -6.06 9.98
C PRO A 47 9.88 -6.35 8.80
N ASP A 48 10.65 -7.44 8.87
CA ASP A 48 11.60 -7.82 7.84
C ASP A 48 10.93 -8.16 6.50
N LEU A 49 9.85 -8.95 6.52
CA LEU A 49 9.09 -9.29 5.31
C LEU A 49 8.43 -8.05 4.71
N CYS A 50 7.92 -7.15 5.57
CA CYS A 50 7.35 -5.88 5.12
C CYS A 50 8.39 -4.99 4.42
N LEU A 51 9.62 -4.95 4.96
CA LEU A 51 10.73 -4.19 4.39
C LEU A 51 11.25 -4.81 3.10
N GLU A 52 11.28 -6.14 2.99
CA GLU A 52 11.66 -6.84 1.76
C GLU A 52 10.67 -6.54 0.62
N GLU A 53 9.37 -6.67 0.89
CA GLU A 53 8.33 -6.34 -0.10
C GLU A 53 8.34 -4.85 -0.45
N LEU A 54 8.66 -3.97 0.52
CA LEU A 54 8.86 -2.56 0.23
C LEU A 54 10.04 -2.32 -0.72
N GLY A 55 11.16 -3.00 -0.50
CA GLY A 55 12.33 -2.95 -1.38
C GLY A 55 12.00 -3.45 -2.79
N ARG A 56 11.19 -4.51 -2.92
CA ARG A 56 10.69 -4.97 -4.23
C ARG A 56 9.85 -3.92 -4.92
N CYS A 57 8.91 -3.30 -4.22
CA CYS A 57 8.07 -2.22 -4.77
C CYS A 57 8.92 -1.03 -5.24
N GLN A 58 9.99 -0.68 -4.52
CA GLN A 58 10.91 0.37 -4.93
C GLN A 58 11.68 0.01 -6.21
N GLN A 59 12.12 -1.24 -6.35
CA GLN A 59 12.87 -1.69 -7.53
C GLN A 59 12.00 -1.76 -8.79
N THR A 60 10.72 -2.12 -8.65
CA THR A 60 9.80 -2.24 -9.79
C THR A 60 9.15 -0.90 -10.16
N SER A 61 9.02 0.02 -9.23
CA SER A 61 8.41 1.33 -9.48
C SER A 61 9.29 2.18 -10.40
N THR A 62 8.72 2.63 -11.53
CA THR A 62 9.36 3.60 -12.42
C THR A 62 9.23 5.04 -11.92
N GLY A 63 8.48 5.27 -10.83
CA GLY A 63 8.12 6.60 -10.32
C GLY A 63 8.11 6.69 -8.78
N PRO A 64 7.52 7.76 -8.21
CA PRO A 64 7.51 7.95 -6.75
C PRO A 64 6.77 6.82 -6.04
N ALA A 65 7.42 6.20 -5.05
CA ALA A 65 6.81 5.20 -4.17
C ALA A 65 6.29 5.87 -2.89
N PHE A 66 5.10 5.48 -2.44
CA PHE A 66 4.46 5.99 -1.24
C PHE A 66 4.07 4.84 -0.31
N VAL A 67 4.33 5.01 0.98
CA VAL A 67 3.84 4.08 2.02
C VAL A 67 2.72 4.74 2.79
N VAL A 68 1.60 4.03 2.92
CA VAL A 68 0.46 4.44 3.73
C VAL A 68 0.31 3.46 4.88
N SER A 69 0.44 3.96 6.11
CA SER A 69 0.20 3.17 7.31
C SER A 69 -1.22 3.39 7.81
N LEU A 70 -2.02 2.31 7.85
CA LEU A 70 -3.35 2.31 8.46
C LEU A 70 -3.21 1.94 9.94
N LEU A 71 -2.89 2.92 10.76
CA LEU A 71 -2.99 2.83 12.22
C LEU A 71 -4.45 3.14 12.57
N GLY A 72 -5.13 2.26 13.31
CA GLY A 72 -6.56 2.34 13.65
C GLY A 72 -6.99 3.53 14.54
N GLY A 73 -6.26 4.64 14.51
CA GLY A 73 -6.61 5.90 15.14
C GLY A 73 -6.07 7.06 14.31
N ALA A 74 -6.99 7.84 13.73
CA ALA A 74 -6.95 9.21 13.17
C ALA A 74 -5.74 9.73 12.35
N ALA A 75 -4.51 9.26 12.53
CA ALA A 75 -3.33 9.75 11.83
C ALA A 75 -3.03 8.84 10.62
N LYS A 76 -3.62 9.19 9.48
CA LYS A 76 -3.23 8.65 8.17
C LYS A 76 -2.05 9.47 7.67
N SER A 77 -0.84 8.90 7.70
CA SER A 77 0.33 9.52 7.10
C SER A 77 0.72 8.80 5.81
N ALA A 78 1.05 9.59 4.79
CA ALA A 78 1.64 9.11 3.56
C ALA A 78 3.05 9.70 3.47
N THR A 79 4.06 8.86 3.39
CA THR A 79 5.45 9.29 3.25
C THR A 79 5.94 8.92 1.86
N ARG A 80 6.48 9.91 1.15
CA ARG A 80 7.18 9.68 -0.11
C ARG A 80 8.52 9.02 0.22
N LEU A 81 8.78 7.89 -0.41
CA LEU A 81 10.09 7.25 -0.34
C LEU A 81 11.08 7.95 -1.29
N PRO A 82 12.38 8.01 -0.92
CA PRO A 82 13.42 8.53 -1.79
C PRO A 82 13.53 7.75 -3.10
#